data_AF-A0A955EDD0-F1
#
_entry.id   AF-A0A955EDD0-F1
#
_cell.length_a   1.000
_cell.length_b   1.000
_cell.length_c   1.000
_cell.angle_alpha   90.00
_cell.angle_beta   90.00
_cell.angle_gamma   90.00
#
_symmetry.space_group_name_H-M   'P 1'
#
loop_
_entity.id
_entity.type
_entity.pdbx_description
1 polymer ?
#
loop_
_entity_poly.entity_id
_entity_poly.type
_entity_poly.pdbx_seq_one_letter_code
_entity_poly.pdbx_strand_id
1 'polypeptide(L)'
;MKQYAKRFVVTAILLVFFNLSLLPQIPGKIGVVNAIDKCNKIAVDKGSILTDNDACIDPCQPNTASSAPQSTPTTQPDSDTDTTNEPEATTNIDLSSNSAQELATQMLASDNVSYWKNSSGIDTKDVVQALADGNKAYTTASNAPNKEADININILKFILEVAQEHPIMVNALTDKSHTSANSNHYKGQAVDLDNNGNNSPPTSVLDPIAEKYGGVRNNETDHWHYD
;
A
#
# COMPACT_ATOMS: atom_id res chain seq x y z
N MET A 1 23.72 77.09 14.90
CA MET A 1 23.15 75.88 14.29
C MET A 1 23.66 74.67 15.05
N LYS A 2 22.81 73.99 15.83
CA LYS A 2 23.18 72.82 16.66
C LYS A 2 22.98 71.54 15.85
N GLN A 3 24.04 70.77 15.62
CA GLN A 3 23.97 69.44 15.02
C GLN A 3 23.76 68.38 16.11
N TYR A 4 22.67 67.63 16.02
CA TYR A 4 22.42 66.45 16.85
C TYR A 4 22.85 65.20 16.09
N ALA A 5 23.89 64.52 16.59
CA ALA A 5 24.29 63.20 16.11
C ALA A 5 23.43 62.11 16.78
N LYS A 6 22.57 61.45 15.99
CA LYS A 6 21.85 60.24 16.41
C LYS A 6 22.80 59.05 16.28
N ARG A 7 23.10 58.39 17.41
CA ARG A 7 23.80 57.09 17.44
C ARG A 7 22.76 55.98 17.26
N PHE A 8 22.92 55.18 16.20
CA PHE A 8 22.20 53.91 16.04
C PHE A 8 22.94 52.83 16.84
N VAL A 9 22.24 52.18 17.76
CA VAL A 9 22.70 50.97 18.45
C VAL A 9 22.14 49.79 17.65
N VAL A 10 23.02 49.03 17.01
CA VAL A 10 22.67 47.77 16.34
C VAL A 10 22.87 46.65 17.34
N THR A 11 21.77 46.10 17.86
CA THR A 11 21.80 44.91 18.71
C THR A 11 21.94 43.68 17.81
N ALA A 12 23.08 43.01 17.87
CA ALA A 12 23.31 41.75 17.19
C ALA A 12 22.59 40.61 17.94
N ILE A 13 21.62 39.97 17.28
CA ILE A 13 20.97 38.75 17.77
C ILE A 13 21.85 37.57 17.34
N LEU A 14 22.46 36.92 18.34
CA LEU A 14 23.24 35.69 18.16
C LEU A 14 22.28 34.49 18.11
N LEU A 15 21.96 34.02 16.90
CA LEU A 15 21.24 32.76 16.68
C LEU A 15 22.21 31.60 16.83
N VAL A 16 22.12 30.86 17.94
CA VAL A 16 22.81 29.59 18.14
C VAL A 16 22.04 28.51 17.39
N PHE A 17 22.58 28.08 16.25
CA PHE A 17 22.11 26.88 15.56
C PHE A 17 22.62 25.65 16.31
N PHE A 18 21.72 24.95 17.01
CA PHE A 18 21.99 23.59 17.46
C PHE A 18 21.99 22.66 16.24
N ASN A 19 23.20 22.30 15.81
CA ASN A 19 23.44 21.30 14.77
C ASN A 19 23.25 19.91 15.40
N LEU A 20 22.02 19.40 15.35
CA LEU A 20 21.67 18.07 15.87
C LEU A 20 21.66 17.04 14.73
N SER A 21 22.83 16.70 14.22
CA SER A 21 22.95 15.60 13.25
C SER A 21 24.35 15.00 13.28
N LEU A 22 24.55 14.08 14.21
CA LEU A 22 25.56 13.02 14.18
C LEU A 22 25.13 11.95 15.18
N LEU A 23 24.10 11.17 14.81
CA LEU A 23 23.89 9.84 15.36
C LEU A 23 24.17 8.81 14.26
N PRO A 24 24.99 7.79 14.53
CA PRO A 24 25.27 6.74 13.55
C PRO A 24 24.00 5.92 13.29
N GLN A 25 23.69 5.69 12.02
CA GLN A 25 22.61 4.79 11.62
C GLN A 25 23.01 3.35 11.92
N ILE A 26 22.20 2.67 12.75
CA ILE A 26 22.26 1.22 12.95
C ILE A 26 21.35 0.59 11.88
N PRO A 27 21.85 -0.33 11.04
CA PRO A 27 21.03 -1.03 10.08
C PRO A 27 20.32 -2.20 10.76
N GLY A 28 18.99 -2.21 10.73
CA GLY A 28 18.19 -3.41 11.00
C GLY A 28 16.98 -3.17 11.90
N LYS A 29 15.84 -3.72 11.45
CA LYS A 29 14.56 -3.90 12.15
C LYS A 29 13.58 -2.71 12.16
N ILE A 30 13.14 -2.31 10.97
CA ILE A 30 11.78 -1.76 10.80
C ILE A 30 10.84 -2.95 10.67
N GLY A 31 10.39 -3.49 11.80
CA GLY A 31 9.49 -4.65 11.83
C GLY A 31 8.84 -4.92 13.18
N VAL A 32 8.90 -3.98 14.13
CA VAL A 32 8.38 -4.18 15.50
C VAL A 32 7.35 -3.13 15.89
N VAL A 33 7.37 -1.94 15.28
CA VAL A 33 6.42 -0.87 15.64
C VAL A 33 4.99 -1.18 15.14
N ASN A 34 4.85 -1.93 14.04
CA ASN A 34 3.55 -2.26 13.45
C ASN A 34 2.84 -3.46 14.13
N ALA A 35 3.54 -4.20 14.99
CA ALA A 35 2.95 -5.31 15.76
C ALA A 35 2.28 -4.83 17.06
N ILE A 36 2.79 -3.74 17.66
CA ILE A 36 2.26 -3.18 18.91
C ILE A 36 0.90 -2.52 18.68
N ASP A 37 0.70 -1.86 17.53
CA ASP A 37 -0.58 -1.20 17.21
C ASP A 37 -1.72 -2.19 16.94
N LYS A 38 -1.43 -3.38 16.39
CA LYS A 38 -2.44 -4.43 16.20
C LYS A 38 -2.88 -5.10 17.52
N CYS A 39 -1.99 -5.21 18.51
CA CYS A 39 -2.35 -5.74 19.82
C CYS A 39 -3.25 -4.78 20.62
N ASN A 40 -3.00 -3.47 20.52
CA ASN A 40 -3.84 -2.48 21.23
C ASN A 40 -5.27 -2.41 20.70
N LYS A 41 -5.49 -2.65 19.39
CA LYS A 41 -6.84 -2.58 18.80
C LYS A 41 -7.74 -3.74 19.22
N ILE A 42 -7.19 -4.92 19.50
CA ILE A 42 -7.97 -6.10 19.94
C ILE A 42 -8.37 -6.01 21.42
N ALA A 43 -7.56 -5.33 22.25
CA ALA A 43 -7.86 -5.18 23.69
C ALA A 43 -9.03 -4.22 23.96
N VAL A 44 -9.26 -3.22 23.08
CA VAL A 44 -10.32 -2.23 23.26
C VAL A 44 -11.71 -2.77 22.89
N ASP A 45 -11.81 -3.65 21.88
CA ASP A 45 -13.11 -4.17 21.39
C ASP A 45 -13.74 -5.28 22.26
N LYS A 46 -13.06 -5.78 23.29
CA LYS A 46 -13.59 -6.81 24.20
C LYS A 46 -13.82 -6.36 25.64
N GLY A 47 -13.71 -5.05 25.93
CA GLY A 47 -14.06 -4.51 27.26
C GLY A 47 -13.22 -5.07 28.41
N SER A 48 -11.97 -5.46 28.15
CA SER A 48 -11.08 -6.00 29.19
C SER A 48 -10.00 -4.99 29.52
N ILE A 49 -10.09 -4.39 30.71
CA ILE A 49 -9.01 -3.60 31.31
C ILE A 49 -7.88 -4.58 31.64
N LEU A 50 -6.78 -4.52 30.91
CA LEU A 50 -5.54 -5.18 31.32
C LEU A 50 -4.91 -4.31 32.40
N THR A 51 -4.93 -4.77 33.65
CA THR A 51 -4.04 -4.27 34.70
C THR A 51 -2.64 -4.78 34.43
N ASP A 52 -1.67 -3.91 34.67
CA ASP A 52 -0.25 -4.10 34.38
C ASP A 52 0.31 -5.48 34.78
N ASN A 53 1.24 -5.96 33.96
CA ASN A 53 2.32 -6.92 34.26
C ASN A 53 2.27 -8.40 33.84
N ASP A 54 1.42 -8.82 32.90
CA ASP A 54 1.58 -10.14 32.27
C ASP A 54 2.32 -10.06 30.93
N ALA A 55 3.51 -10.66 30.91
CA ALA A 55 4.34 -10.84 29.73
C ALA A 55 3.54 -11.53 28.62
N CYS A 56 3.55 -10.95 27.42
CA CYS A 56 3.06 -11.59 26.21
C CYS A 56 3.80 -12.91 25.97
N ILE A 57 3.16 -14.02 26.30
CA ILE A 57 3.57 -15.35 25.86
C ILE A 57 3.23 -15.44 24.37
N ASP A 58 4.26 -15.66 23.57
CA ASP A 58 4.25 -15.93 22.14
C ASP A 58 3.29 -17.10 21.80
N PRO A 59 2.19 -16.89 21.06
CA PRO A 59 1.20 -17.94 20.79
C PRO A 59 1.55 -18.85 19.59
N CYS A 60 2.81 -18.87 19.13
CA CYS A 60 3.22 -19.66 17.97
C CYS A 60 4.26 -20.75 18.29
N GLN A 61 4.00 -21.59 19.28
CA GLN A 61 4.73 -22.85 19.47
C GLN A 61 3.76 -24.02 19.70
N PRO A 62 3.68 -25.01 18.79
CA PRO A 62 3.00 -26.27 19.08
C PRO A 62 3.80 -27.06 20.12
N ASN A 63 3.13 -27.42 21.22
CA ASN A 63 3.66 -28.31 22.26
C ASN A 63 3.86 -29.72 21.70
N THR A 64 5.11 -30.16 21.55
CA THR A 64 5.45 -31.59 21.45
C THR A 64 6.55 -31.95 22.45
N ALA A 65 6.15 -32.65 23.51
CA ALA A 65 7.07 -33.26 24.45
C ALA A 65 7.47 -34.68 24.00
N SER A 66 8.77 -34.92 24.15
CA SER A 66 9.60 -36.09 23.89
C SER A 66 9.10 -37.44 24.47
N SER A 67 9.37 -38.56 23.78
CA SER A 67 10.23 -39.68 24.24
C SER A 67 10.25 -40.86 23.24
N ALA A 68 11.45 -41.30 22.82
CA ALA A 68 11.71 -42.56 22.12
C ALA A 68 11.97 -43.71 23.13
N PRO A 69 11.99 -45.02 22.77
CA PRO A 69 13.03 -45.58 21.90
C PRO A 69 12.64 -46.70 20.89
N GLN A 70 13.22 -46.59 19.70
CA GLN A 70 13.84 -47.58 18.80
C GLN A 70 13.52 -49.10 18.91
N SER A 71 12.97 -49.68 17.83
CA SER A 71 13.50 -50.88 17.14
C SER A 71 12.88 -51.07 15.73
N THR A 72 13.73 -51.46 14.78
CA THR A 72 13.53 -51.64 13.32
C THR A 72 13.11 -53.10 12.98
N PRO A 73 12.98 -53.52 11.69
CA PRO A 73 12.30 -52.92 10.54
C PRO A 73 11.34 -53.93 9.84
N THR A 74 10.33 -53.48 9.11
CA THR A 74 9.72 -54.30 8.04
C THR A 74 9.30 -53.42 6.86
N THR A 75 9.76 -53.85 5.69
CA THR A 75 9.64 -53.23 4.38
C THR A 75 8.23 -53.35 3.82
N GLN A 76 7.61 -52.25 3.39
CA GLN A 76 6.56 -52.24 2.37
C GLN A 76 6.57 -50.87 1.64
N PRO A 77 6.53 -50.81 0.30
CA PRO A 77 6.55 -49.57 -0.44
C PRO A 77 5.12 -49.16 -0.81
N ASP A 78 4.51 -48.28 0.00
CA ASP A 78 3.25 -47.63 -0.39
C ASP A 78 3.53 -46.17 -0.79
N SER A 79 3.27 -45.92 -2.06
CA SER A 79 3.37 -44.64 -2.76
C SER A 79 2.13 -43.82 -2.46
N ASP A 80 2.06 -43.21 -1.28
CA ASP A 80 1.05 -42.20 -0.99
C ASP A 80 1.56 -40.81 -1.41
N THR A 81 0.99 -40.33 -2.52
CA THR A 81 1.10 -38.95 -2.97
C THR A 81 0.13 -38.13 -2.13
N ASP A 82 0.60 -37.72 -0.95
CA ASP A 82 -0.09 -36.76 -0.09
C ASP A 82 -0.09 -35.39 -0.80
N THR A 83 -1.14 -35.17 -1.58
CA THR A 83 -1.41 -33.89 -2.23
C THR A 83 -2.22 -33.07 -1.25
N THR A 84 -1.54 -32.45 -0.29
CA THR A 84 -2.10 -31.39 0.54
C THR A 84 -2.37 -30.19 -0.34
N ASN A 85 -3.57 -30.15 -0.92
CA ASN A 85 -4.15 -28.93 -1.48
C ASN A 85 -4.44 -27.99 -0.30
N GLU A 86 -3.43 -27.18 0.06
CA GLU A 86 -3.61 -26.02 0.91
C GLU A 86 -4.64 -25.11 0.23
N PRO A 87 -5.77 -24.76 0.88
CA PRO A 87 -6.75 -23.87 0.27
C PRO A 87 -6.08 -22.52 0.06
N GLU A 88 -5.88 -22.13 -1.20
CA GLU A 88 -5.41 -20.79 -1.55
C GLU A 88 -6.28 -19.78 -0.80
N ALA A 89 -5.62 -18.92 -0.03
CA ALA A 89 -6.27 -17.89 0.75
C ALA A 89 -6.97 -16.93 -0.22
N THR A 90 -8.25 -17.14 -0.43
CA THR A 90 -9.10 -16.24 -1.18
C THR A 90 -9.28 -15.00 -0.32
N THR A 91 -8.55 -13.93 -0.65
CA THR A 91 -8.74 -12.62 -0.03
C THR A 91 -10.19 -12.19 -0.25
N ASN A 92 -10.98 -12.16 0.83
CA ASN A 92 -12.37 -11.71 0.76
C ASN A 92 -12.39 -10.21 0.44
N ILE A 93 -12.62 -9.87 -0.82
CA ILE A 93 -12.76 -8.50 -1.30
C ILE A 93 -14.14 -7.97 -0.92
N ASP A 94 -14.17 -6.89 -0.14
CA ASP A 94 -15.38 -6.15 0.25
C ASP A 94 -15.50 -4.86 -0.57
N LEU A 95 -16.35 -4.91 -1.60
CA LEU A 95 -16.65 -3.78 -2.48
C LEU A 95 -17.68 -2.78 -1.88
N SER A 96 -18.26 -3.10 -0.72
CA SER A 96 -19.27 -2.24 -0.07
C SER A 96 -18.65 -1.03 0.64
N SER A 97 -17.35 -1.07 0.94
CA SER A 97 -16.62 0.05 1.54
C SER A 97 -16.71 1.31 0.68
N ASN A 98 -16.85 2.47 1.34
CA ASN A 98 -16.77 3.78 0.71
C ASN A 98 -15.54 4.57 1.17
N SER A 99 -14.55 3.86 1.74
CA SER A 99 -13.30 4.44 2.22
C SER A 99 -12.17 4.10 1.26
N ALA A 100 -11.49 5.12 0.73
CA ALA A 100 -10.28 4.92 -0.08
C ALA A 100 -9.22 4.12 0.71
N GLN A 101 -9.14 4.35 2.01
CA GLN A 101 -8.20 3.67 2.91
C GLN A 101 -8.43 2.16 2.97
N GLU A 102 -9.68 1.75 3.16
CA GLU A 102 -10.05 0.33 3.27
C GLU A 102 -9.89 -0.39 1.93
N LEU A 103 -10.32 0.24 0.84
CA LEU A 103 -10.16 -0.32 -0.51
C LEU A 103 -8.68 -0.45 -0.89
N ALA A 104 -7.85 0.56 -0.62
CA ALA A 104 -6.42 0.47 -0.85
C ALA A 104 -5.75 -0.62 0.02
N THR A 105 -6.20 -0.80 1.26
CA THR A 105 -5.73 -1.91 2.12
C THR A 105 -6.05 -3.27 1.49
N GLN A 106 -7.24 -3.44 0.92
CA GLN A 106 -7.62 -4.67 0.20
C GLN A 106 -6.74 -4.88 -1.05
N MET A 107 -6.46 -3.82 -1.80
CA MET A 107 -5.58 -3.91 -2.98
C MET A 107 -4.17 -4.39 -2.60
N LEU A 108 -3.63 -3.90 -1.49
CA LEU A 108 -2.30 -4.31 -1.00
C LEU A 108 -2.28 -5.76 -0.48
N ALA A 109 -3.43 -6.28 -0.06
CA ALA A 109 -3.59 -7.64 0.45
C ALA A 109 -4.00 -8.67 -0.64
N SER A 110 -4.24 -8.21 -1.87
CA SER A 110 -4.67 -9.07 -2.97
C SER A 110 -3.49 -9.53 -3.80
N ASP A 111 -3.27 -10.85 -3.89
CA ASP A 111 -2.23 -11.44 -4.74
C ASP A 111 -2.51 -11.25 -6.25
N ASN A 112 -3.77 -10.97 -6.62
CA ASN A 112 -4.17 -10.64 -7.99
C ASN A 112 -3.92 -9.18 -8.37
N VAL A 113 -3.50 -8.31 -7.44
CA VAL A 113 -3.17 -6.91 -7.78
C VAL A 113 -1.66 -6.73 -7.76
N SER A 114 -1.11 -6.36 -8.91
CA SER A 114 0.29 -6.00 -9.08
C SER A 114 0.44 -4.54 -9.45
N TYR A 115 1.64 -3.98 -9.24
CA TYR A 115 1.91 -2.56 -9.41
C TYR A 115 3.13 -2.37 -10.29
N TRP A 116 3.04 -1.41 -11.20
CA TRP A 116 4.17 -1.07 -12.03
C TRP A 116 5.19 -0.20 -11.27
N LYS A 117 6.47 -0.40 -11.62
CA LYS A 117 7.59 0.36 -11.06
C LYS A 117 8.62 0.66 -12.16
N ASN A 118 9.11 1.90 -12.24
CA ASN A 118 10.24 2.22 -13.12
C ASN A 118 11.60 2.16 -12.42
N SER A 119 12.65 2.18 -13.24
CA SER A 119 14.05 2.29 -12.82
C SER A 119 14.38 3.59 -12.08
N SER A 120 13.54 4.62 -12.17
CA SER A 120 13.70 5.89 -11.47
C SER A 120 13.09 5.88 -10.07
N GLY A 121 12.48 4.76 -9.64
CA GLY A 121 11.92 4.58 -8.32
C GLY A 121 10.48 5.07 -8.14
N ILE A 122 9.79 5.47 -9.22
CA ILE A 122 8.35 5.74 -9.17
C ILE A 122 7.63 4.39 -9.17
N ASP A 123 6.86 4.15 -8.13
CA ASP A 123 6.15 2.90 -7.85
C ASP A 123 4.68 3.21 -7.56
N THR A 124 3.77 2.66 -8.36
CA THR A 124 2.34 2.89 -8.16
C THR A 124 1.86 2.31 -6.82
N LYS A 125 2.57 1.30 -6.29
CA LYS A 125 2.29 0.75 -4.96
C LYS A 125 2.44 1.80 -3.86
N ASP A 126 3.34 2.77 -4.00
CA ASP A 126 3.55 3.80 -2.97
C ASP A 126 2.33 4.71 -2.83
N VAL A 127 1.61 4.99 -3.93
CA VAL A 127 0.34 5.73 -3.89
C VAL A 127 -0.74 4.92 -3.18
N VAL A 128 -0.84 3.62 -3.47
CA VAL A 128 -1.82 2.74 -2.82
C VAL A 128 -1.48 2.58 -1.33
N GLN A 129 -0.20 2.49 -0.96
CA GLN A 129 0.23 2.50 0.43
C GLN A 129 -0.16 3.81 1.14
N ALA A 130 0.08 4.96 0.50
CA ALA A 130 -0.31 6.24 1.07
C ALA A 130 -1.82 6.32 1.32
N LEU A 131 -2.64 5.83 0.38
CA LEU A 131 -4.10 5.74 0.55
C LEU A 131 -4.48 4.81 1.71
N ALA A 132 -3.87 3.63 1.82
CA ALA A 132 -4.10 2.67 2.91
C ALA A 132 -3.69 3.21 4.29
N ASP A 133 -2.72 4.12 4.32
CA ASP A 133 -2.30 4.85 5.52
C ASP A 133 -3.24 6.04 5.84
N GLY A 134 -4.26 6.29 5.02
CA GLY A 134 -5.24 7.36 5.20
C GLY A 134 -4.84 8.72 4.60
N ASN A 135 -3.77 8.74 3.79
CA ASN A 135 -3.31 9.95 3.10
C ASN A 135 -3.98 10.11 1.73
N LYS A 136 -3.80 11.28 1.10
CA LYS A 136 -4.23 11.51 -0.28
C LYS A 136 -3.32 10.80 -1.28
N ALA A 137 -3.84 10.53 -2.47
CA ALA A 137 -3.01 10.07 -3.57
C ALA A 137 -2.10 11.22 -4.03
N TYR A 138 -0.80 10.97 -4.20
CA TYR A 138 0.18 12.01 -4.48
C TYR A 138 0.87 11.83 -5.84
N THR A 139 1.44 12.90 -6.35
CA THR A 139 2.23 12.88 -7.59
C THR A 139 3.55 13.61 -7.43
N THR A 140 4.60 13.05 -8.02
CA THR A 140 5.91 13.72 -8.12
C THR A 140 6.09 14.47 -9.44
N ALA A 141 5.13 14.36 -10.36
CA ALA A 141 5.21 14.97 -11.69
C ALA A 141 5.34 16.49 -11.62
N SER A 142 6.41 17.05 -12.17
CA SER A 142 6.74 18.48 -12.04
C SER A 142 5.67 19.41 -12.62
N ASN A 143 4.99 18.98 -13.68
CA ASN A 143 3.95 19.74 -14.37
C ASN A 143 2.53 19.56 -13.79
N ALA A 144 2.36 18.75 -12.75
CA ALA A 144 1.08 18.62 -12.07
C ALA A 144 0.73 19.90 -11.29
N PRO A 145 -0.46 20.49 -11.47
CA PRO A 145 -0.89 21.71 -10.79
C PRO A 145 -1.15 21.47 -9.30
N ASN A 146 -1.61 20.26 -8.95
CA ASN A 146 -1.79 19.79 -7.58
C ASN A 146 -0.88 18.59 -7.35
N LYS A 147 -0.26 18.51 -6.17
CA LYS A 147 0.63 17.39 -5.80
C LYS A 147 -0.09 16.26 -5.07
N GLU A 148 -1.32 16.50 -4.68
CA GLU A 148 -2.17 15.57 -3.97
C GLU A 148 -3.60 15.69 -4.48
N ALA A 149 -4.32 14.57 -4.51
CA ALA A 149 -5.71 14.50 -4.91
C ALA A 149 -6.47 13.47 -4.07
N ASP A 150 -7.76 13.72 -3.85
CA ASP A 150 -8.67 12.70 -3.36
C ASP A 150 -8.95 11.73 -4.51
N ILE A 151 -8.56 10.46 -4.34
CA ILE A 151 -8.80 9.43 -5.35
C ILE A 151 -10.31 9.16 -5.46
N ASN A 152 -10.81 9.01 -6.68
CA ASN A 152 -12.15 8.50 -6.90
C ASN A 152 -12.22 7.04 -6.42
N ILE A 153 -12.99 6.79 -5.37
CA ILE A 153 -13.11 5.44 -4.77
C ILE A 153 -13.60 4.39 -5.76
N ASN A 154 -14.34 4.79 -6.80
CA ASN A 154 -14.83 3.89 -7.83
C ASN A 154 -13.70 3.27 -8.66
N ILE A 155 -12.56 3.96 -8.80
CA ILE A 155 -11.36 3.40 -9.45
C ILE A 155 -10.83 2.21 -8.64
N LEU A 156 -10.76 2.34 -7.31
CA LEU A 156 -10.27 1.26 -6.45
C LEU A 156 -11.24 0.07 -6.44
N LYS A 157 -12.56 0.35 -6.44
CA LYS A 157 -13.59 -0.71 -6.55
C LYS A 157 -13.51 -1.43 -7.89
N PHE A 158 -13.31 -0.70 -8.99
CA PHE A 158 -13.10 -1.29 -10.31
C PHE A 158 -11.91 -2.26 -10.30
N ILE A 159 -10.74 -1.83 -9.81
CA ILE A 159 -9.55 -2.67 -9.74
C ILE A 159 -9.80 -3.92 -8.90
N LEU A 160 -10.40 -3.76 -7.72
CA LEU A 160 -10.70 -4.86 -6.80
C LEU A 160 -11.72 -5.84 -7.36
N GLU A 161 -12.73 -5.38 -8.11
CA GLU A 161 -13.70 -6.27 -8.74
C GLU A 161 -13.05 -7.12 -9.83
N VAL A 162 -12.18 -6.53 -10.66
CA VAL A 162 -11.41 -7.30 -11.64
C VAL A 162 -10.50 -8.31 -10.93
N ALA A 163 -9.85 -7.89 -9.84
CA ALA A 163 -8.92 -8.71 -9.06
C ALA A 163 -9.57 -9.93 -8.38
N GLN A 164 -10.89 -10.02 -8.31
CA GLN A 164 -11.56 -11.23 -7.80
C GLN A 164 -11.31 -12.45 -8.68
N GLU A 165 -11.23 -12.25 -10.00
CA GLU A 165 -11.15 -13.36 -10.97
C GLU A 165 -9.93 -13.26 -11.89
N HIS A 166 -9.28 -12.10 -11.97
CA HIS A 166 -8.20 -11.85 -12.91
C HIS A 166 -7.02 -11.12 -12.27
N PRO A 167 -5.79 -11.60 -12.48
CA PRO A 167 -4.60 -10.81 -12.19
C PRO A 167 -4.62 -9.51 -12.99
N ILE A 168 -4.40 -8.39 -12.30
CA ILE A 168 -4.42 -7.04 -12.85
C ILE A 168 -3.15 -6.28 -12.42
N MET A 169 -2.51 -5.60 -13.37
CA MET A 169 -1.41 -4.69 -13.08
C MET A 169 -1.86 -3.24 -13.22
N VAL A 170 -1.81 -2.51 -12.11
CA VAL A 170 -2.04 -1.07 -12.09
C VAL A 170 -0.75 -0.40 -12.56
N ASN A 171 -0.82 0.18 -13.76
CA ASN A 171 0.31 0.85 -14.38
C ASN A 171 0.49 2.26 -13.82
N ALA A 172 -0.58 3.01 -13.58
CA ALA A 172 -0.51 4.35 -13.01
C ALA A 172 -1.80 4.73 -12.27
N LEU A 173 -1.64 5.47 -11.17
CA LEU A 173 -2.70 6.27 -10.54
C LEU A 173 -2.33 7.74 -10.69
N THR A 174 -1.94 8.41 -9.61
CA THR A 174 -1.51 9.81 -9.64
C THR A 174 0.00 9.95 -9.90
N ASP A 175 0.78 8.88 -9.79
CA ASP A 175 2.24 8.87 -9.65
C ASP A 175 3.04 9.20 -10.92
N LYS A 176 2.45 9.07 -12.11
CA LYS A 176 3.17 9.26 -13.38
C LYS A 176 3.07 10.67 -13.93
N SER A 177 4.06 11.02 -14.75
CA SER A 177 4.05 12.27 -15.50
C SER A 177 3.26 12.09 -16.80
N HIS A 178 2.22 12.90 -16.98
CA HIS A 178 1.41 12.99 -18.18
C HIS A 178 1.70 14.31 -18.90
N THR A 179 1.58 14.32 -20.23
CA THR A 179 1.91 15.50 -21.06
C THR A 179 1.09 16.73 -20.69
N SER A 180 -0.19 16.55 -20.37
CA SER A 180 -1.10 17.63 -19.99
C SER A 180 -1.10 17.86 -18.49
N ALA A 181 -0.90 19.12 -18.07
CA ALA A 181 -1.08 19.55 -16.68
C ALA A 181 -2.53 19.36 -16.18
N ASN A 182 -3.51 19.22 -17.08
CA ASN A 182 -4.91 18.99 -16.72
C ASN A 182 -5.32 17.51 -16.81
N SER A 183 -4.35 16.58 -16.81
CA SER A 183 -4.60 15.14 -16.81
C SER A 183 -5.53 14.74 -15.64
N ASN A 184 -6.43 13.79 -15.89
CA ASN A 184 -7.32 13.26 -14.86
C ASN A 184 -6.59 12.40 -13.82
N HIS A 185 -5.43 11.84 -14.17
CA HIS A 185 -4.51 11.25 -13.20
C HIS A 185 -4.14 12.22 -12.08
N TYR A 186 -3.82 13.48 -12.41
CA TYR A 186 -3.47 14.49 -11.40
C TYR A 186 -4.65 14.94 -10.51
N LYS A 187 -5.87 14.50 -10.84
CA LYS A 187 -7.10 14.79 -10.09
C LYS A 187 -7.62 13.56 -9.34
N GLY A 188 -6.92 12.42 -9.42
CA GLY A 188 -7.40 11.15 -8.87
C GLY A 188 -8.64 10.62 -9.60
N GLN A 189 -8.80 10.93 -10.88
CA GLN A 189 -9.96 10.59 -11.71
C GLN A 189 -9.58 9.70 -12.90
N ALA A 190 -8.41 9.05 -12.89
CA ALA A 190 -8.04 8.12 -13.95
C ALA A 190 -7.12 7.03 -13.43
N VAL A 191 -7.08 5.93 -14.17
CA VAL A 191 -6.17 4.80 -13.95
C VAL A 191 -5.65 4.28 -15.29
N ASP A 192 -4.36 3.96 -15.31
CA ASP A 192 -3.76 3.18 -16.40
C ASP A 192 -3.58 1.75 -15.91
N LEU A 193 -4.06 0.80 -16.69
CA LEU A 193 -3.84 -0.63 -16.50
C LEU A 193 -2.91 -1.13 -17.57
N ASP A 194 -2.04 -2.07 -17.21
CA ASP A 194 -1.20 -2.73 -18.18
C ASP A 194 -2.05 -3.48 -19.23
N ASN A 195 -1.62 -3.43 -20.50
CA ASN A 195 -2.32 -4.08 -21.60
C ASN A 195 -1.52 -5.21 -22.27
N ASN A 196 -0.37 -5.57 -21.68
CA ASN A 196 0.53 -6.55 -22.25
C ASN A 196 1.22 -7.40 -21.18
N GLY A 197 0.81 -8.65 -21.10
CA GLY A 197 1.44 -9.63 -20.22
C GLY A 197 0.42 -10.53 -19.55
N ASN A 198 0.86 -11.21 -18.51
CA ASN A 198 0.04 -12.19 -17.80
C ASN A 198 -0.94 -11.55 -16.80
N ASN A 199 -0.74 -10.27 -16.46
CA ASN A 199 -1.55 -9.52 -15.48
C ASN A 199 -2.39 -8.42 -16.16
N SER A 200 -2.82 -8.70 -17.39
CA SER A 200 -3.38 -7.69 -18.29
C SER A 200 -4.71 -8.22 -18.83
N PRO A 201 -5.81 -8.11 -18.05
CA PRO A 201 -7.10 -8.61 -18.46
C PRO A 201 -7.55 -7.96 -19.78
N PRO A 202 -8.25 -8.69 -20.66
CA PRO A 202 -8.73 -8.11 -21.91
C PRO A 202 -9.80 -7.05 -21.66
N THR A 203 -9.95 -6.11 -22.59
CA THR A 203 -10.98 -5.06 -22.49
C THR A 203 -12.41 -5.61 -22.45
N SER A 204 -12.65 -6.83 -22.95
CA SER A 204 -13.93 -7.53 -22.80
C SER A 204 -14.30 -7.86 -21.35
N VAL A 205 -13.32 -7.90 -20.45
CA VAL A 205 -13.50 -8.02 -18.99
C VAL A 205 -13.55 -6.64 -18.35
N LEU A 206 -12.63 -5.76 -18.73
CA LEU A 206 -12.44 -4.47 -18.07
C LEU A 206 -13.57 -3.47 -18.39
N ASP A 207 -13.97 -3.33 -19.66
CA ASP A 207 -14.91 -2.28 -20.10
C ASP A 207 -16.28 -2.36 -19.35
N PRO A 208 -16.93 -3.54 -19.21
CA PRO A 208 -18.20 -3.63 -18.48
C PRO A 208 -18.09 -3.31 -16.98
N ILE A 209 -16.96 -3.68 -16.34
CA ILE A 209 -16.75 -3.43 -14.91
C ILE A 209 -16.40 -1.95 -14.69
N ALA A 210 -15.60 -1.35 -15.58
CA ALA A 210 -15.34 0.09 -15.56
C ALA A 210 -16.66 0.87 -15.69
N GLU A 211 -17.52 0.51 -16.65
CA GLU A 211 -18.83 1.15 -16.86
C GLU A 211 -19.72 1.05 -15.62
N LYS A 212 -19.75 -0.10 -14.93
CA LYS A 212 -20.46 -0.29 -13.65
C LYS A 212 -20.06 0.76 -12.60
N TYR A 213 -18.81 1.19 -12.62
CA TYR A 213 -18.24 2.19 -11.70
C TYR A 213 -18.19 3.61 -12.28
N GLY A 214 -18.80 3.82 -13.46
CA GLY A 214 -18.89 5.10 -14.15
C GLY A 214 -17.65 5.45 -14.98
N GLY A 215 -16.74 4.50 -15.17
CA GLY A 215 -15.50 4.70 -15.91
C GLY A 215 -15.67 4.52 -17.42
N VAL A 216 -14.85 5.21 -18.20
CA VAL A 216 -14.84 5.13 -19.67
C VAL A 216 -13.42 4.93 -20.18
N ARG A 217 -13.21 3.87 -20.97
CA ARG A 217 -11.92 3.64 -21.63
C ARG A 217 -11.70 4.66 -22.75
N ASN A 218 -10.48 5.20 -22.84
CA ASN A 218 -10.09 6.02 -23.99
C ASN A 218 -9.46 5.16 -25.13
N ASN A 219 -8.87 5.81 -26.13
CA ASN A 219 -8.29 5.15 -27.31
C ASN A 219 -6.77 4.94 -27.23
N GLU A 220 -6.16 4.99 -26.05
CA GLU A 220 -4.73 4.70 -25.88
C GLU A 220 -4.42 3.23 -26.15
N THR A 221 -3.24 2.98 -26.73
CA THR A 221 -2.84 1.64 -27.22
C THR A 221 -1.65 1.06 -26.46
N ASP A 222 -0.95 1.86 -25.68
CA ASP A 222 0.25 1.43 -24.95
C ASP A 222 -0.07 0.95 -23.51
N HIS A 223 -1.31 1.16 -23.08
CA HIS A 223 -1.93 0.72 -21.83
C HIS A 223 -3.45 0.90 -21.96
N TRP A 224 -4.23 0.36 -21.02
CA TRP A 224 -5.67 0.64 -20.92
C TRP A 224 -5.92 1.78 -19.95
N HIS A 225 -6.29 2.94 -20.50
CA HIS A 225 -6.62 4.11 -19.71
C HIS A 225 -8.13 4.23 -19.50
N TYR A 226 -8.54 4.44 -18.25
CA TYR A 226 -9.94 4.70 -17.87
C TYR A 226 -10.02 5.99 -17.06
N ASP A 227 -10.90 6.89 -17.50
CA ASP A 227 -11.37 8.06 -16.75
C ASP A 227 -12.59 7.70 -15.87
#